data_AF-A0A0N0N4C8-F1
#
_entry.id   AF-A0A0N0N4C8-F1
#
_cell.length_a   1.000
_cell.length_b   1.000
_cell.length_c   1.000
_cell.angle_alpha   90.00
_cell.angle_beta   90.00
_cell.angle_gamma   90.00
#
_symmetry.space_group_name_H-M   'P 1'
#
loop_
_entity.id
_entity.type
_entity.pdbx_description
1 polymer ?
#
loop_
_entity_poly.entity_id
_entity_poly.type
_entity_poly.pdbx_seq_one_letter_code
_entity_poly.pdbx_strand_id
1 'polypeptide(L)'
;MQRDHYLPLKVIREHLEALERGEPVRLPSVGRQRDAGDGEPFGGLGDLFGEVEAPTAARVGRAELLAAAEIGEQELQEWESYGLLAPLPDGAYDAEAVTVAALVVELGRFGIEPRHLRAMKAAAERDAGLVDQVVAPLRRHRNPQTRAHAEARTKELAGLTVKLHAALVQTALGVRLP
;
A
#
# COMPACT_ATOMS: atom_id res chain seq x y z
N MET A 1 16.24 -21.04 6.55
CA MET A 1 17.28 -20.29 7.30
C MET A 1 17.80 -19.21 6.37
N GLN A 2 17.27 -18.01 6.57
CA GLN A 2 17.51 -16.83 5.73
C GLN A 2 18.76 -16.13 6.28
N ARG A 3 19.72 -15.85 5.40
CA ARG A 3 20.95 -15.16 5.75
C ARG A 3 20.67 -13.67 5.74
N ASP A 4 20.93 -12.99 6.86
CA ASP A 4 20.92 -11.54 6.91
C ASP A 4 21.99 -11.00 5.96
N HIS A 5 21.56 -10.28 4.93
CA HIS A 5 22.46 -9.59 4.03
C HIS A 5 22.89 -8.29 4.69
N TYR A 6 24.05 -8.31 5.35
CA TYR A 6 24.69 -7.09 5.85
C TYR A 6 25.47 -6.41 4.72
N LEU A 7 25.29 -5.08 4.60
CA LEU A 7 26.21 -4.25 3.82
C LEU A 7 27.61 -4.34 4.45
N PRO A 8 28.68 -4.59 3.65
CA PRO A 8 30.03 -4.65 4.19
C PRO A 8 30.37 -3.35 4.94
N LEU A 9 30.99 -3.43 6.12
CA LEU A 9 31.31 -2.26 6.96
C LEU A 9 32.12 -1.17 6.23
N LYS A 10 32.86 -1.56 5.20
CA LYS A 10 33.57 -0.65 4.29
C LYS A 10 32.61 0.27 3.52
N VAL A 11 31.47 -0.27 3.07
CA VAL A 11 30.45 0.46 2.28
C VAL A 11 29.68 1.44 3.16
N ILE A 12 29.38 1.06 4.41
CA ILE A 12 28.76 1.96 5.39
C ILE A 12 29.71 3.12 5.71
N ARG A 13 31.01 2.84 5.88
CA ARG A 13 32.03 3.87 6.15
C ARG A 13 32.16 4.84 4.99
N GLU A 14 32.28 4.34 3.76
CA GLU A 14 32.36 5.18 2.56
C GLU A 14 31.09 6.03 2.37
N HIS A 15 29.92 5.54 2.78
CA HIS A 15 28.65 6.28 2.73
C HIS A 15 28.59 7.42 3.76
N LEU A 16 29.06 7.18 4.98
CA LEU A 16 29.14 8.20 6.03
C LEU A 16 30.17 9.29 5.68
N GLU A 17 31.31 8.91 5.11
CA GLU A 17 32.34 9.84 4.63
C GLU A 17 31.87 10.68 3.43
N ALA A 18 30.91 10.19 2.63
CA ALA A 18 30.31 10.96 1.53
C ALA A 18 29.27 11.98 2.01
N LEU A 19 28.50 11.64 3.05
CA LEU A 19 27.55 12.55 3.71
C LEU A 19 28.27 13.70 4.43
N GLU A 20 29.39 13.43 5.07
CA GLU A 20 30.20 14.45 5.77
C GLU A 20 30.85 15.46 4.79
N ARG A 21 31.03 15.07 3.51
CA ARG A 21 31.55 15.93 2.44
C ARG A 21 30.46 16.71 1.68
N GLY A 22 29.18 16.53 2.03
CA GLY A 22 28.06 17.27 1.45
C GLY A 22 27.72 16.91 -0.01
N GLU A 23 28.13 15.73 -0.48
CA GLU A 23 27.77 15.23 -1.80
C GLU A 23 26.39 14.52 -1.78
N PRO A 24 25.55 14.66 -2.82
CA PRO A 24 24.28 13.95 -2.89
C PRO A 24 24.52 12.45 -3.12
N VAL A 25 24.32 11.63 -2.09
CA VAL A 25 24.59 10.20 -2.14
C VAL A 25 23.40 9.44 -2.73
N ARG A 26 23.63 8.72 -3.83
CA ARG A 26 22.68 7.73 -4.38
C ARG A 26 22.98 6.36 -3.79
N LEU A 27 22.00 5.77 -3.12
CA LEU A 27 22.06 4.38 -2.67
C LEU A 27 22.25 3.46 -3.90
N PRO A 28 23.20 2.51 -3.88
CA PRO A 28 23.33 1.54 -4.95
C PRO A 28 22.12 0.60 -4.92
N SER A 29 21.25 0.72 -5.91
CA SER A 29 20.19 -0.25 -6.15
C SER A 29 20.80 -1.55 -6.66
N VAL A 30 20.78 -2.59 -5.83
CA VAL A 30 21.03 -3.96 -6.29
C VAL A 30 19.71 -4.45 -6.87
N GLY A 31 19.57 -4.34 -8.19
CA GLY A 31 18.41 -4.87 -8.92
C GLY A 31 17.99 -4.07 -10.15
N ARG A 32 18.91 -3.56 -10.97
CA ARG A 32 18.54 -3.08 -12.30
C ARG A 32 18.55 -4.28 -13.26
N GLN A 33 17.36 -4.78 -13.60
CA GLN A 33 17.13 -5.23 -14.97
C GLN A 33 16.16 -4.24 -15.61
N ARG A 34 16.74 -3.20 -16.22
CA ARG A 34 16.07 -2.44 -17.28
C ARG A 34 16.29 -3.21 -18.56
N ASP A 35 15.20 -3.64 -19.18
CA ASP A 35 15.11 -3.64 -20.63
C ASP A 35 13.72 -3.15 -21.06
N ALA A 36 13.73 -2.50 -22.22
CA ALA A 36 12.83 -1.46 -22.68
C ALA A 36 11.38 -1.88 -22.96
N GLY A 37 10.49 -0.93 -22.69
CA GLY A 37 9.13 -0.85 -23.24
C GLY A 37 8.53 0.51 -22.90
N ASP A 38 8.68 1.47 -23.81
CA ASP A 38 8.07 2.80 -23.72
C ASP A 38 6.57 2.71 -23.38
N GLY A 39 6.15 3.42 -22.34
CA GLY A 39 4.76 3.41 -21.88
C GLY A 39 4.55 4.20 -20.60
N GLU A 40 4.84 5.50 -20.62
CA GLU A 40 4.20 6.45 -19.69
C GLU A 40 3.06 7.13 -20.46
N PRO A 41 1.86 7.24 -19.85
CA PRO A 41 1.68 7.99 -18.61
C PRO A 41 0.79 7.26 -17.60
N PHE A 42 1.39 6.51 -16.68
CA PHE A 42 0.71 6.04 -15.46
C PHE A 42 1.65 6.00 -14.23
N GLY A 43 2.80 6.69 -14.30
CA GLY A 43 3.85 6.76 -13.29
C GLY A 43 3.48 7.48 -11.99
N GLY A 44 2.20 7.78 -11.75
CA GLY A 44 1.73 8.31 -10.46
C GLY A 44 0.92 7.31 -9.62
N LEU A 45 0.30 6.30 -10.25
CA LEU A 45 -0.54 5.31 -9.57
C LEU A 45 0.18 3.96 -9.39
N GLY A 46 1.15 3.66 -10.27
CA GLY A 46 2.02 2.49 -10.13
C GLY A 46 2.97 2.57 -8.93
N ASP A 47 3.34 3.80 -8.53
CA ASP A 47 4.22 4.06 -7.39
C ASP A 47 3.49 4.01 -6.03
N LEU A 48 2.15 4.16 -6.02
CA LEU A 48 1.35 4.01 -4.80
C LEU A 48 1.35 2.58 -4.23
N PHE A 49 1.69 1.60 -5.08
CA PHE A 49 1.85 0.20 -4.72
C PHE A 49 3.18 -0.35 -5.26
N GLY A 50 4.24 0.47 -5.23
CA GLY A 50 5.60 0.03 -5.55
C GLY A 50 5.88 -1.29 -4.84
N GLU A 51 6.44 -2.25 -5.59
CA GLU A 51 6.65 -3.65 -5.23
C GLU A 51 6.51 -3.92 -3.72
N VAL A 52 5.30 -4.31 -3.31
CA VAL A 52 5.05 -4.80 -1.95
C VAL A 52 5.75 -6.15 -1.84
N GLU A 53 7.08 -6.13 -1.69
CA GLU A 53 7.79 -7.16 -0.92
C GLU A 53 7.02 -7.24 0.38
N ALA A 54 6.36 -8.38 0.62
CA ALA A 54 5.47 -8.55 1.75
C ALA A 54 6.18 -8.03 3.01
N PRO A 55 5.74 -6.90 3.58
CA PRO A 55 6.34 -6.41 4.81
C PRO A 55 6.11 -7.56 5.79
N THR A 56 7.15 -7.98 6.52
CA THR A 56 6.94 -8.62 7.82
C THR A 56 5.91 -7.76 8.52
N ALA A 57 4.65 -8.25 8.60
CA ALA A 57 3.49 -7.41 8.84
C ALA A 57 3.78 -6.54 10.06
N ALA A 58 4.11 -5.27 9.82
CA ALA A 58 4.52 -4.37 10.88
C ALA A 58 3.26 -4.14 11.69
N ARG A 59 3.16 -4.84 12.81
CA ARG A 59 2.05 -4.71 13.74
C ARG A 59 2.31 -3.47 14.54
N VAL A 60 1.40 -2.52 14.43
CA VAL A 60 1.49 -1.22 15.07
C VAL A 60 0.52 -1.21 16.24
N GLY A 61 1.01 -0.84 17.43
CA GLY A 61 0.16 -0.69 18.59
C GLY A 61 -0.78 0.50 18.44
N ARG A 62 -1.91 0.52 19.15
CA ARG A 62 -2.85 1.66 19.12
C ARG A 62 -2.17 3.01 19.35
N ALA A 63 -1.34 3.11 20.40
CA ALA A 63 -0.63 4.35 20.74
C ALA A 63 0.36 4.77 19.63
N GLU A 64 0.96 3.81 18.94
CA GLU A 64 1.88 4.04 17.83
C GLU A 64 1.13 4.51 16.58
N LEU A 65 -0.05 3.96 16.30
CA LEU A 65 -0.92 4.44 15.22
C LEU A 65 -1.36 5.89 15.46
N LEU A 66 -1.81 6.22 16.68
CA LEU A 66 -2.17 7.59 17.05
C LEU A 66 -1.00 8.56 16.86
N ALA A 67 0.20 8.16 17.29
CA ALA A 67 1.40 8.95 17.13
C ALA A 67 1.80 9.12 15.65
N ALA A 68 1.73 8.06 14.85
CA ALA A 68 2.09 8.07 13.44
C ALA A 68 1.12 8.90 12.58
N ALA A 69 -0.17 8.88 12.91
CA ALA A 69 -1.19 9.67 12.23
C ALA A 69 -1.39 11.08 12.83
N GLU A 70 -0.72 11.39 13.94
CA GLU A 70 -0.86 12.63 14.71
C GLU A 70 -2.33 12.94 15.10
N ILE A 71 -3.08 11.90 15.50
CA ILE A 71 -4.50 12.00 15.87
C ILE A 71 -4.77 11.63 17.33
N GLY A 72 -5.92 12.04 17.84
CA GLY A 72 -6.44 11.69 19.16
C GLY A 72 -7.29 10.43 19.19
N GLU A 73 -7.50 9.93 20.41
CA GLU A 73 -8.32 8.73 20.71
C GLU A 73 -9.76 8.84 20.19
N GLN A 74 -10.35 10.04 20.24
CA GLN A 74 -11.72 10.29 19.78
C GLN A 74 -11.83 10.21 18.25
N GLU A 75 -10.82 10.71 17.53
CA GLU A 75 -10.78 10.64 16.06
C GLU A 75 -10.66 9.18 15.62
N LEU A 76 -9.76 8.42 16.25
CA LEU A 76 -9.62 7.00 15.94
C LEU A 76 -10.91 6.21 16.24
N GLN A 77 -11.60 6.49 17.35
CA GLN A 77 -12.91 5.88 17.64
C GLN A 77 -13.97 6.24 16.58
N GLU A 78 -13.99 7.48 16.10
CA GLU A 78 -14.90 7.89 15.03
C GLU A 78 -14.58 7.13 13.73
N TRP A 79 -13.31 7.01 13.35
CA TRP A 79 -12.90 6.32 12.13
C TRP A 79 -13.21 4.82 12.19
N GLU A 80 -13.03 4.20 13.37
CA GLU A 80 -13.46 2.83 13.65
C GLU A 80 -14.98 2.67 13.56
N SER A 81 -15.75 3.64 14.06
CA SER A 81 -17.22 3.60 13.99
C SER A 81 -17.74 3.68 12.55
N TYR A 82 -17.00 4.33 11.66
CA TYR A 82 -17.28 4.34 10.22
C TYR A 82 -16.71 3.12 9.49
N GLY A 83 -15.91 2.30 10.18
CA GLY A 83 -15.26 1.10 9.66
C GLY A 83 -14.10 1.41 8.71
N LEU A 84 -13.53 2.61 8.75
CA LEU A 84 -12.35 2.95 7.93
C LEU A 84 -11.09 2.23 8.45
N LEU A 85 -11.02 2.04 9.76
CA LEU A 85 -9.98 1.27 10.44
C LEU A 85 -10.65 0.24 11.33
N ALA A 86 -9.97 -0.89 11.53
CA ALA A 86 -10.40 -1.89 12.49
C ALA A 86 -9.17 -2.51 13.14
N PRO A 87 -9.12 -2.63 14.48
CA PRO A 87 -8.06 -3.37 15.13
C PRO A 87 -8.17 -4.87 14.80
N LEU A 88 -7.02 -5.52 14.77
CA LEU A 88 -6.88 -6.97 14.69
C LEU A 88 -7.34 -7.61 16.01
N PRO A 89 -7.52 -8.95 16.08
CA PRO A 89 -8.03 -9.61 17.28
C PRO A 89 -7.17 -9.40 18.55
N ASP A 90 -5.90 -9.05 18.38
CA ASP A 90 -4.95 -8.71 19.46
C ASP A 90 -4.95 -7.22 19.83
N GLY A 91 -5.79 -6.40 19.19
CA GLY A 91 -5.87 -4.96 19.40
C GLY A 91 -4.83 -4.12 18.64
N ALA A 92 -3.96 -4.76 17.85
CA ALA A 92 -2.98 -4.09 17.01
C ALA A 92 -3.57 -3.70 15.64
N TYR A 93 -2.83 -2.91 14.88
CA TYR A 93 -3.14 -2.53 13.51
C TYR A 93 -2.07 -3.05 12.56
N ASP A 94 -2.43 -3.24 11.30
CA ASP A 94 -1.48 -3.57 10.24
C ASP A 94 -0.85 -2.30 9.64
N ALA A 95 0.10 -2.49 8.72
CA ALA A 95 0.75 -1.37 8.06
C ALA A 95 -0.22 -0.59 7.16
N GLU A 96 -1.20 -1.29 6.58
CA GLU A 96 -2.25 -0.72 5.76
C GLU A 96 -3.13 0.26 6.54
N ALA A 97 -3.44 -0.03 7.80
CA ALA A 97 -4.16 0.89 8.68
C ALA A 97 -3.42 2.21 8.91
N VAL A 98 -2.08 2.19 9.01
CA VAL A 98 -1.28 3.42 9.11
C VAL A 98 -1.39 4.24 7.82
N THR A 99 -1.31 3.58 6.66
CA THR A 99 -1.48 4.23 5.36
C THR A 99 -2.87 4.84 5.21
N VAL A 100 -3.93 4.11 5.59
CA VAL A 100 -5.31 4.60 5.57
C VAL A 100 -5.45 5.80 6.50
N ALA A 101 -4.92 5.72 7.73
CA ALA A 101 -4.95 6.83 8.69
C ALA A 101 -4.31 8.09 8.13
N ALA A 102 -3.10 7.97 7.56
CA ALA A 102 -2.39 9.10 6.93
C ALA A 102 -3.20 9.73 5.80
N LEU A 103 -3.77 8.91 4.89
CA LEU A 103 -4.60 9.40 3.79
C LEU A 103 -5.88 10.09 4.27
N VAL A 104 -6.52 9.59 5.34
CA VAL A 104 -7.69 10.23 5.95
C VAL A 104 -7.33 11.61 6.48
N VAL A 105 -6.18 11.77 7.16
CA VAL A 105 -5.68 13.08 7.60
C VAL A 105 -5.45 14.01 6.42
N GLU A 106 -4.77 13.54 5.37
CA GLU A 106 -4.50 14.36 4.19
C GLU A 106 -5.77 14.82 3.49
N LEU A 107 -6.75 13.93 3.29
CA LEU A 107 -8.06 14.25 2.74
C LEU A 107 -8.82 15.26 3.61
N GLY A 108 -8.69 15.15 4.93
CA GLY A 108 -9.26 16.08 5.90
C GLY A 108 -8.78 17.53 5.70
N ARG A 109 -7.54 17.74 5.24
CA ARG A 109 -7.00 19.08 4.91
C ARG A 109 -7.77 19.77 3.77
N PHE A 110 -8.50 19.00 2.96
CA PHE A 110 -9.34 19.49 1.87
C PHE A 110 -10.84 19.47 2.22
N GLY A 111 -11.19 19.22 3.49
CA GLY A 111 -12.58 19.16 3.97
C GLY A 111 -13.29 17.82 3.70
N ILE A 112 -12.56 16.80 3.25
CA ILE A 112 -13.12 15.46 3.04
C ILE A 112 -13.01 14.68 4.36
N GLU A 113 -14.05 14.80 5.17
CA GLU A 113 -14.13 14.12 6.46
C GLU A 113 -14.37 12.60 6.36
N PRO A 114 -14.01 11.82 7.40
CA PRO A 114 -14.18 10.36 7.47
C PRO A 114 -15.57 9.85 7.07
N ARG A 115 -16.63 10.56 7.46
CA ARG A 115 -18.03 10.19 7.14
C ARG A 115 -18.28 10.09 5.63
N HIS A 116 -17.57 10.88 4.82
CA HIS A 116 -17.70 10.89 3.35
C HIS A 116 -17.02 9.67 2.70
N LEU A 117 -16.06 9.06 3.40
CA LEU A 117 -15.25 7.95 2.88
C LEU A 117 -15.96 6.59 3.00
N ARG A 118 -17.09 6.52 3.70
CA ARG A 118 -17.87 5.29 3.87
C ARG A 118 -18.29 4.67 2.53
N ALA A 119 -18.68 5.50 1.56
CA ALA A 119 -19.05 5.03 0.22
C ALA A 119 -17.84 4.45 -0.54
N MET A 120 -16.67 5.07 -0.41
CA MET A 120 -15.42 4.59 -1.00
C MET A 120 -14.99 3.26 -0.37
N LYS A 121 -15.06 3.14 0.96
CA LYS A 121 -14.81 1.89 1.70
C LYS A 121 -15.76 0.78 1.25
N ALA A 122 -17.04 1.06 1.15
CA ALA A 122 -18.03 0.09 0.67
C ALA A 122 -17.85 -0.31 -0.81
N ALA A 123 -17.28 0.56 -1.64
CA ALA A 123 -16.89 0.21 -3.01
C ALA A 123 -15.69 -0.74 -3.00
N ALA A 124 -14.64 -0.42 -2.24
CA ALA A 124 -13.45 -1.28 -2.11
C ALA A 124 -13.79 -2.68 -1.57
N GLU A 125 -14.71 -2.80 -0.61
CA GLU A 125 -15.15 -4.11 -0.10
C GLU A 125 -15.89 -4.94 -1.15
N ARG A 126 -16.73 -4.29 -1.98
CA ARG A 126 -17.41 -4.97 -3.08
C ARG A 126 -16.42 -5.44 -4.14
N ASP A 127 -15.44 -4.60 -4.46
CA ASP A 127 -14.37 -4.92 -5.40
C ASP A 127 -13.54 -6.11 -4.91
N ALA A 128 -13.13 -6.11 -3.64
CA ALA A 128 -12.45 -7.24 -3.02
C ALA A 128 -13.30 -8.52 -3.05
N GLY A 129 -14.61 -8.40 -2.80
CA GLY A 129 -15.55 -9.52 -2.89
C GLY A 129 -15.65 -10.12 -4.30
N LEU A 130 -15.66 -9.29 -5.35
CA LEU A 130 -15.63 -9.75 -6.75
C LEU A 130 -14.32 -10.48 -7.08
N VAL A 131 -13.19 -9.93 -6.63
CA VAL A 131 -11.88 -10.59 -6.82
C VAL A 131 -11.86 -11.94 -6.11
N ASP A 132 -12.29 -12.01 -4.84
CA ASP A 132 -12.32 -13.27 -4.07
C ASP A 132 -13.23 -14.32 -4.72
N GLN A 133 -14.41 -13.94 -5.23
CA GLN A 133 -15.30 -14.85 -5.97
C GLN A 133 -14.61 -15.49 -7.18
N VAL A 134 -13.81 -14.72 -7.92
CA VAL A 134 -13.08 -15.21 -9.10
C VAL A 134 -11.94 -16.15 -8.71
N VAL A 135 -11.22 -15.87 -7.61
CA VAL A 135 -10.04 -16.65 -7.23
C VAL A 135 -10.35 -17.81 -6.27
N ALA A 136 -11.50 -17.80 -5.58
CA ALA A 136 -11.88 -18.81 -4.59
C ALA A 136 -11.77 -20.26 -5.09
N PRO A 137 -12.18 -20.62 -6.34
CA PRO A 137 -12.01 -21.98 -6.85
C PRO A 137 -10.54 -22.42 -6.94
N LEU A 138 -9.65 -21.50 -7.33
CA LEU A 138 -8.21 -21.77 -7.47
C LEU A 138 -7.53 -21.94 -6.11
N ARG A 139 -7.92 -21.12 -5.12
CA ARG A 139 -7.39 -21.19 -3.75
C ARG A 139 -7.72 -22.51 -3.05
N ARG A 140 -8.90 -23.08 -3.32
CA ARG A 140 -9.39 -24.34 -2.74
C ARG A 140 -8.82 -25.59 -3.43
N HIS A 141 -8.10 -25.42 -4.53
CA HIS A 141 -7.56 -26.54 -5.28
C HIS A 141 -6.44 -27.26 -4.53
N ARG A 142 -6.34 -28.59 -4.66
CA ARG A 142 -5.33 -29.41 -3.95
C ARG A 142 -3.89 -29.16 -4.41
N ASN A 143 -3.72 -28.79 -5.68
CA ASN A 143 -2.39 -28.61 -6.27
C ASN A 143 -1.79 -27.27 -5.78
N PRO A 144 -0.62 -27.28 -5.12
CA PRO A 144 0.05 -26.06 -4.66
C PRO A 144 0.36 -25.06 -5.78
N GLN A 145 0.67 -25.53 -7.00
CA GLN A 145 0.89 -24.65 -8.15
C GLN A 145 -0.39 -23.87 -8.53
N THR A 146 -1.55 -24.51 -8.45
CA THR A 146 -2.85 -23.85 -8.70
C THR A 146 -3.14 -22.79 -7.64
N ARG A 147 -2.72 -23.01 -6.39
CA ARG A 147 -2.86 -22.02 -5.32
C ARG A 147 -1.93 -20.83 -5.52
N ALA A 148 -0.68 -21.06 -5.91
CA ALA A 148 0.24 -19.97 -6.29
C ALA A 148 -0.30 -19.15 -7.48
N HIS A 149 -0.92 -19.82 -8.45
CA HIS A 149 -1.61 -19.14 -9.56
C HIS A 149 -2.80 -18.30 -9.08
N ALA A 150 -3.48 -18.70 -8.01
CA ALA A 150 -4.54 -17.92 -7.40
C ALA A 150 -4.00 -16.60 -6.81
N GLU A 151 -2.87 -16.65 -6.10
CA GLU A 151 -2.22 -15.45 -5.54
C GLU A 151 -1.77 -14.47 -6.64
N ALA A 152 -1.15 -14.98 -7.71
CA ALA A 152 -0.77 -14.16 -8.86
C ALA A 152 -1.99 -13.49 -9.51
N ARG A 153 -3.07 -14.25 -9.69
CA ARG A 153 -4.34 -13.75 -10.24
C ARG A 153 -5.01 -12.72 -9.32
N THR A 154 -4.94 -12.89 -8.00
CA THR A 154 -5.43 -11.89 -7.05
C THR A 154 -4.70 -10.56 -7.24
N LYS A 155 -3.36 -10.57 -7.34
CA LYS A 155 -2.56 -9.36 -7.56
C LYS A 155 -2.90 -8.68 -8.89
N GLU A 156 -3.03 -9.46 -9.97
CA GLU A 156 -3.42 -8.95 -11.29
C GLU A 156 -4.79 -8.28 -11.26
N LEU A 157 -5.80 -8.95 -10.70
CA LEU A 157 -7.16 -8.41 -10.60
C LEU A 157 -7.22 -7.17 -9.72
N ALA A 158 -6.53 -7.16 -8.58
CA ALA A 158 -6.45 -5.98 -7.71
C ALA A 158 -5.87 -4.77 -8.46
N GLY A 159 -4.76 -4.97 -9.19
CA GLY A 159 -4.16 -3.92 -10.00
C GLY A 159 -5.09 -3.39 -11.10
N LEU A 160 -5.85 -4.26 -11.76
CA LEU A 160 -6.84 -3.86 -12.77
C LEU A 160 -7.99 -3.05 -12.15
N THR A 161 -8.49 -3.45 -10.98
CA THR A 161 -9.57 -2.75 -10.31
C THR A 161 -9.16 -1.34 -9.87
N VAL A 162 -7.93 -1.16 -9.36
CA VAL A 162 -7.39 0.18 -9.04
C VAL A 162 -7.31 1.05 -10.28
N LYS A 163 -6.78 0.52 -11.40
CA LYS A 163 -6.71 1.25 -12.68
C LYS A 163 -8.09 1.65 -13.19
N LEU A 164 -9.06 0.75 -13.10
CA LEU A 164 -10.46 1.03 -13.47
C LEU A 164 -11.04 2.13 -12.60
N HIS A 165 -10.85 2.07 -11.27
CA HIS A 165 -11.34 3.08 -10.35
C HIS A 165 -10.76 4.46 -10.68
N ALA A 166 -9.45 4.56 -10.86
CA ALA A 166 -8.79 5.81 -11.24
C ALA A 166 -9.36 6.39 -12.56
N ALA A 167 -9.53 5.55 -13.59
CA ALA A 167 -10.11 5.97 -14.87
C ALA A 167 -11.57 6.45 -14.74
N LEU A 168 -12.39 5.79 -13.90
CA LEU A 168 -13.77 6.18 -13.63
C LEU A 168 -13.83 7.53 -12.89
N VAL A 169 -12.97 7.75 -11.90
CA VAL A 169 -12.88 9.03 -11.17
C VAL A 169 -12.47 10.16 -12.13
N GLN A 170 -11.44 9.95 -12.96
CA GLN A 170 -11.02 10.94 -13.96
C GLN A 170 -12.15 11.29 -14.93
N THR A 171 -12.86 10.27 -15.42
CA THR A 171 -14.03 10.43 -16.29
C THR A 171 -15.12 11.26 -15.62
N ALA A 172 -15.43 10.96 -14.35
CA ALA A 172 -16.46 11.65 -13.59
C ALA A 172 -16.11 13.13 -13.28
N LEU A 173 -14.83 13.41 -13.03
CA LEU A 173 -14.33 14.77 -12.81
C LEU A 173 -14.21 15.58 -14.11
N GLY A 174 -14.36 14.94 -15.28
CA GLY A 174 -14.10 15.56 -16.57
C GLY A 174 -12.63 15.93 -16.78
N VAL A 175 -11.72 15.37 -15.97
CA VAL A 175 -10.29 15.61 -16.05
C VAL A 175 -9.73 14.63 -17.07
N ARG A 176 -9.34 15.16 -18.24
CA ARG A 176 -8.42 14.44 -19.13
C ARG A 176 -7.01 14.79 -18.68
N LEU A 177 -6.34 13.85 -18.02
CA LEU A 177 -4.89 13.96 -17.88
C LEU A 177 -4.26 13.83 -19.28
N PRO A 178 -3.31 14.70 -19.64
CA PRO A 178 -2.60 14.62 -20.92
C PRO A 178 -1.81 13.32 -21.06
#